data_AF-A0A2W4NMA3-F1
#
_entry.id   AF-A0A2W4NMA3-F1
#
_cell.length_a   1.000
_cell.length_b   1.000
_cell.length_c   1.000
_cell.angle_alpha   90.00
_cell.angle_beta   90.00
_cell.angle_gamma   90.00
#
_symmetry.space_group_name_H-M   'P 1'
#
loop_
_entity.id
_entity.type
_entity.pdbx_description
1 polymer ?
#
loop_
_entity_poly.entity_id
_entity_poly.type
_entity_poly.pdbx_seq_one_letter_code
_entity_poly.pdbx_strand_id
1 'polypeptide(L)'
;MLRFTELLSLDDPSEPSLSIPLDHDQRRRARLRVTLPDGAEVGLFLPRGLALRDGDRLRSADGTACARVVAAPERLSVATTSDGLLLARAAYHLGNRHVRLRVEPGRLLYVHDHVLDGLCRDLGLEVTEALLPFEPEAGGYAGHDHAHGHDHAHGRDHGYDHAHGHDHAHDHDHAAGHHHHDPEREGAHRHHHHDHEAASHHSDHEAAHRHHDHGHDLPRDAVEANRTR
;
A
#
# COMPACT_ATOMS: atom_id res chain seq x y z
N MET A 1 -28.39 -15.36 -11.96
CA MET A 1 -27.15 -14.63 -11.68
C MET A 1 -25.98 -15.57 -11.91
N LEU A 2 -25.10 -15.27 -12.86
CA LEU A 2 -23.89 -16.06 -13.14
C LEU A 2 -22.91 -15.94 -11.96
N ARG A 3 -22.21 -17.01 -11.59
CA ARG A 3 -21.30 -17.04 -10.44
C ARG A 3 -19.91 -17.46 -10.87
N PHE A 4 -18.90 -16.67 -10.54
CA PHE A 4 -17.48 -16.97 -10.78
C PHE A 4 -16.82 -17.43 -9.49
N THR A 5 -16.15 -18.58 -9.54
CA THR A 5 -15.64 -19.27 -8.34
C THR A 5 -14.15 -19.60 -8.41
N GLU A 6 -13.56 -19.56 -9.60
CA GLU A 6 -12.19 -20.02 -9.84
C GLU A 6 -11.42 -18.97 -10.63
N LEU A 7 -10.18 -18.71 -10.20
CA LEU A 7 -9.19 -17.94 -10.97
C LEU A 7 -8.43 -18.92 -11.86
N LEU A 8 -8.39 -18.64 -13.16
CA LEU A 8 -7.73 -19.48 -14.15
C LEU A 8 -6.24 -19.17 -14.24
N SER A 9 -5.46 -20.22 -14.52
CA SER A 9 -4.06 -20.08 -14.87
C SER A 9 -3.89 -19.37 -16.22
N LEU A 10 -2.70 -18.80 -16.45
CA LEU A 10 -2.37 -18.08 -17.69
C LEU A 10 -2.36 -18.99 -18.92
N ASP A 11 -2.06 -20.28 -18.75
CA ASP A 11 -2.01 -21.30 -19.80
C ASP A 11 -3.38 -21.94 -20.11
N ASP A 12 -4.43 -21.63 -19.34
CA ASP A 12 -5.78 -22.13 -19.63
C ASP A 12 -6.27 -21.61 -21.00
N PRO A 13 -6.75 -22.48 -21.90
CA PRO A 13 -7.15 -22.09 -23.25
C PRO A 13 -8.52 -21.38 -23.32
N SER A 14 -9.25 -21.26 -22.21
CA SER A 14 -10.59 -20.67 -22.20
C SER A 14 -10.54 -19.20 -22.58
N GLU A 15 -11.22 -18.85 -23.68
CA GLU A 15 -11.37 -17.46 -24.11
C GLU A 15 -12.47 -16.75 -23.31
N PRO A 16 -12.24 -15.51 -22.84
CA PRO A 16 -13.23 -14.78 -22.07
C PRO A 16 -14.41 -14.36 -22.97
N SER A 17 -15.62 -14.76 -22.58
CA SER A 17 -16.86 -14.37 -23.27
C SER A 17 -17.47 -13.08 -22.74
N LEU A 18 -17.00 -12.58 -21.59
CA LEU A 18 -17.44 -11.33 -20.99
C LEU A 18 -16.32 -10.65 -20.17
N SER A 19 -16.54 -9.38 -19.85
CA SER A 19 -15.63 -8.57 -19.04
C SER A 19 -16.33 -8.09 -17.76
N ILE A 20 -15.61 -8.16 -16.63
CA ILE A 20 -16.10 -7.70 -15.33
C ILE A 20 -15.25 -6.49 -14.92
N PRO A 21 -15.76 -5.26 -15.07
CA PRO A 21 -15.06 -4.07 -14.59
C PRO A 21 -15.09 -4.05 -13.05
N LEU A 22 -13.93 -3.98 -12.43
CA LEU A 22 -13.76 -3.93 -10.98
C LEU A 22 -12.81 -2.82 -10.59
N ASP A 23 -13.22 -1.97 -9.64
CA ASP A 23 -12.29 -1.05 -8.97
C ASP A 23 -11.29 -1.83 -8.09
N HIS A 24 -10.24 -1.17 -7.63
CA HIS A 24 -9.17 -1.82 -6.88
C HIS A 24 -9.65 -2.43 -5.55
N ASP A 25 -10.63 -1.84 -4.87
CA ASP A 25 -11.19 -2.40 -3.64
C ASP A 25 -12.04 -3.64 -3.91
N GLN A 26 -12.84 -3.61 -4.98
CA GLN A 26 -13.64 -4.72 -5.45
C GLN A 26 -12.77 -5.92 -5.84
N ARG A 27 -11.62 -5.68 -6.49
CA ARG A 27 -10.67 -6.74 -6.88
C ARG A 27 -10.07 -7.51 -5.70
N ARG A 28 -10.16 -6.97 -4.48
CA ARG A 28 -9.68 -7.61 -3.24
C ARG A 28 -10.79 -8.35 -2.48
N ARG A 29 -12.03 -8.32 -2.97
CA ARG A 29 -13.17 -8.95 -2.31
C ARG A 29 -13.39 -10.37 -2.81
N ALA A 30 -13.27 -11.34 -1.90
CA ALA A 30 -13.61 -12.73 -2.17
C ALA A 30 -15.10 -12.94 -2.53
N ARG A 31 -15.99 -12.11 -1.96
CA ARG A 31 -17.44 -12.18 -2.20
C ARG A 31 -17.99 -10.80 -2.56
N LEU A 32 -18.50 -10.68 -3.78
CA LEU A 32 -18.99 -9.42 -4.33
C LEU A 32 -20.09 -9.71 -5.36
N ARG A 33 -21.16 -8.92 -5.34
CA ARG A 33 -22.12 -8.86 -6.45
C ARG A 33 -21.76 -7.65 -7.31
N VAL A 34 -21.68 -7.86 -8.61
CA VAL A 34 -21.27 -6.85 -9.60
C VAL A 34 -22.38 -6.71 -10.62
N THR A 35 -22.72 -5.47 -10.95
CA THR A 35 -23.64 -5.15 -12.05
C THR A 35 -22.78 -4.78 -13.25
N LEU A 36 -22.95 -5.51 -14.34
CA LEU A 36 -22.22 -5.29 -15.59
C LEU A 36 -22.83 -4.09 -16.35
N PRO A 37 -22.09 -3.51 -17.32
CA PRO A 37 -22.57 -2.36 -18.11
C PRO A 37 -23.86 -2.63 -18.89
N ASP A 38 -24.15 -3.89 -19.23
CA ASP A 38 -25.39 -4.32 -19.89
C ASP A 38 -26.57 -4.52 -18.91
N GLY A 39 -26.36 -4.26 -17.61
CA GLY A 39 -27.33 -4.44 -16.55
C GLY A 39 -27.41 -5.86 -15.98
N ALA A 40 -26.65 -6.82 -16.54
CA ALA A 40 -26.62 -8.17 -16.00
C ALA A 40 -25.93 -8.20 -14.62
N GLU A 41 -26.42 -9.06 -13.71
CA GLU A 41 -25.76 -9.27 -12.43
C GLU A 41 -24.90 -10.55 -12.46
N VAL A 42 -23.66 -10.40 -11.96
CA VAL A 42 -22.73 -11.51 -11.72
C VAL A 42 -22.27 -11.50 -10.26
N GLY A 43 -21.91 -12.66 -9.74
CA GLY A 43 -21.36 -12.81 -8.39
C GLY A 43 -19.97 -13.41 -8.40
N LEU A 44 -19.06 -12.81 -7.62
CA LEU A 44 -17.74 -13.36 -7.31
C LEU A 44 -17.82 -14.15 -6.00
N PHE A 45 -17.31 -15.38 -6.02
CA PHE A 45 -17.24 -16.31 -4.90
C PHE A 45 -15.88 -17.00 -4.88
N LEU A 46 -14.84 -16.21 -4.69
CA LEU A 46 -13.45 -16.64 -4.76
C LEU A 46 -12.93 -17.08 -3.38
N PRO A 47 -11.83 -17.87 -3.34
CA PRO A 47 -11.05 -18.06 -2.12
C PRO A 47 -10.67 -16.73 -1.45
N ARG A 48 -10.61 -16.72 -0.12
CA ARG A 48 -10.14 -15.55 0.64
C ARG A 48 -8.67 -15.29 0.37
N GLY A 49 -8.26 -14.03 0.44
CA GLY A 49 -6.86 -13.62 0.24
C GLY A 49 -6.44 -13.43 -1.21
N LEU A 50 -7.28 -13.76 -2.19
CA LEU A 50 -7.01 -13.46 -3.60
C LEU A 50 -7.16 -11.96 -3.87
N ALA A 51 -6.17 -11.39 -4.55
CA ALA A 51 -6.19 -10.04 -5.08
C ALA A 51 -6.15 -10.10 -6.61
N LEU A 52 -7.29 -9.79 -7.25
CA LEU A 52 -7.40 -9.81 -8.70
C LEU A 52 -6.62 -8.65 -9.33
N ARG A 53 -6.01 -8.92 -10.48
CA ARG A 53 -5.32 -7.95 -11.34
C ARG A 53 -6.10 -7.73 -12.64
N ASP A 54 -5.81 -6.62 -13.31
CA ASP A 54 -6.27 -6.46 -14.68
C ASP A 54 -5.82 -7.63 -15.56
N GLY A 55 -6.76 -8.19 -16.32
CA GLY A 55 -6.47 -9.31 -17.22
C GLY A 55 -6.66 -10.70 -16.61
N ASP A 56 -6.82 -10.82 -15.29
CA ASP A 56 -7.15 -12.09 -14.65
C ASP A 56 -8.41 -12.71 -15.27
N ARG A 57 -8.42 -14.03 -15.41
CA ARG A 57 -9.54 -14.76 -15.99
C ARG A 57 -10.24 -15.60 -14.94
N LEU A 58 -11.56 -15.53 -14.89
CA LEU A 58 -12.38 -16.25 -13.93
C LEU A 58 -13.27 -17.26 -14.64
N ARG A 59 -13.40 -18.46 -14.07
CA ARG A 59 -14.34 -19.49 -14.55
C ARG A 59 -15.62 -19.51 -13.70
N SER A 60 -16.74 -19.71 -14.38
CA SER A 60 -18.04 -19.84 -13.74
C SER A 60 -18.18 -21.16 -12.99
N ALA A 61 -19.05 -21.20 -11.98
CA ALA A 61 -19.25 -22.37 -11.13
C ALA A 61 -19.73 -23.63 -11.89
N ASP A 62 -20.38 -23.44 -13.03
CA ASP A 62 -20.84 -24.49 -13.94
C ASP A 62 -19.84 -24.80 -15.07
N GLY A 63 -18.71 -24.10 -15.12
CA GLY A 63 -17.65 -24.28 -16.11
C GLY A 63 -17.99 -23.77 -17.52
N THR A 64 -19.15 -23.16 -17.73
CA THR A 64 -19.65 -22.79 -19.07
C THR A 64 -19.17 -21.43 -19.56
N ALA A 65 -18.71 -20.56 -18.65
CA ALA A 65 -18.30 -19.20 -18.98
C ALA A 65 -16.91 -18.86 -18.41
N CYS A 66 -16.17 -18.07 -19.19
CA CYS A 66 -14.91 -17.44 -18.80
C CYS A 66 -15.10 -15.93 -18.85
N ALA A 67 -14.65 -15.22 -17.82
CA ALA A 67 -14.71 -13.76 -17.76
C ALA A 67 -13.32 -13.16 -17.54
N ARG A 68 -13.02 -12.06 -18.24
CA ARG A 68 -11.83 -11.26 -17.99
C ARG A 68 -12.14 -10.18 -16.95
N VAL A 69 -11.29 -10.05 -15.93
CA VAL A 69 -11.29 -8.91 -15.02
C VAL A 69 -10.72 -7.71 -15.76
N VAL A 70 -11.40 -6.58 -15.69
CA VAL A 70 -10.94 -5.29 -16.22
C VAL A 70 -10.79 -4.33 -15.05
N ALA A 71 -9.61 -3.70 -14.90
CA ALA A 71 -9.45 -2.64 -13.92
C ALA A 71 -10.33 -1.45 -14.32
N ALA A 72 -11.38 -1.19 -13.52
CA ALA A 72 -12.30 -0.10 -13.78
C ALA A 72 -11.59 1.25 -13.59
N PRO A 73 -11.93 2.27 -14.39
CA PRO A 73 -11.44 3.62 -14.15
C PRO A 73 -11.93 4.16 -12.80
N GLU A 74 -11.00 4.63 -11.98
CA GLU A 74 -11.24 5.24 -10.67
C GLU A 74 -10.84 6.71 -10.69
N ARG A 75 -11.44 7.53 -9.82
CA ARG A 75 -11.01 8.92 -9.64
C ARG A 75 -9.69 8.93 -8.90
N LEU A 76 -8.62 9.26 -9.59
CA LEU A 76 -7.26 9.30 -9.07
C LEU A 76 -6.73 10.73 -9.03
N SER A 77 -5.92 11.00 -8.03
CA SER A 77 -5.00 12.13 -8.03
C SER A 77 -3.67 11.71 -8.63
N VAL A 78 -3.16 12.52 -9.53
CA VAL A 78 -1.89 12.33 -10.23
C VAL A 78 -0.95 13.44 -9.79
N ALA A 79 0.02 13.09 -8.96
CA ALA A 79 1.06 14.00 -8.48
C ALA A 79 2.32 13.86 -9.35
N THR A 80 2.74 14.93 -10.01
CA THR A 80 3.83 14.90 -11.02
C THR A 80 5.01 15.80 -10.61
N THR A 81 6.22 15.35 -10.95
CA THR A 81 7.44 16.17 -10.87
C THR A 81 8.55 15.57 -11.73
N SER A 82 9.45 16.41 -12.25
CA SER A 82 10.69 15.97 -12.90
C SER A 82 11.83 15.72 -11.90
N ASP A 83 11.67 16.12 -10.63
CA ASP A 83 12.66 15.90 -9.57
C ASP A 83 12.42 14.55 -8.89
N GLY A 84 13.31 13.59 -9.14
CA GLY A 84 13.24 12.26 -8.55
C GLY A 84 13.38 12.23 -7.03
N LEU A 85 14.13 13.15 -6.42
CA LEU A 85 14.25 13.24 -4.97
C LEU A 85 12.93 13.73 -4.36
N LEU A 86 12.28 14.71 -4.99
CA LEU A 86 10.98 15.18 -4.56
C LEU A 86 9.90 14.09 -4.71
N LEU A 87 9.91 13.35 -5.82
CA LEU A 87 9.02 12.21 -6.04
C LEU A 87 9.19 11.14 -4.95
N ALA A 88 10.44 10.81 -4.60
CA ALA A 88 10.75 9.85 -3.55
C ALA A 88 10.27 10.31 -2.17
N ARG A 89 10.43 11.61 -1.83
CA ARG A 89 9.90 12.19 -0.58
C ARG A 89 8.38 12.12 -0.51
N ALA A 90 7.70 12.44 -1.61
CA ALA A 90 6.24 12.30 -1.68
C ALA A 90 5.79 10.85 -1.49
N ALA A 91 6.42 9.90 -2.18
CA ALA A 91 6.14 8.48 -2.02
C ALA A 91 6.36 8.01 -0.56
N TYR A 92 7.43 8.48 0.09
CA TYR A 92 7.70 8.21 1.50
C TYR A 92 6.58 8.73 2.42
N HIS A 93 6.16 10.00 2.26
CA HIS A 93 5.12 10.58 3.11
C HIS A 93 3.74 9.96 2.90
N LEU A 94 3.40 9.59 1.65
CA LEU A 94 2.17 8.88 1.32
C LEU A 94 2.21 7.43 1.86
N GLY A 95 3.34 6.75 1.71
CA GLY A 95 3.58 5.41 2.27
C GLY A 95 3.46 5.35 3.79
N ASN A 96 3.99 6.36 4.51
CA ASN A 96 3.85 6.50 5.97
C ASN A 96 2.39 6.68 6.42
N ARG A 97 1.49 7.02 5.50
CA ARG A 97 0.04 7.12 5.74
C ARG A 97 -0.72 5.88 5.25
N HIS A 98 -0.01 4.82 4.86
CA HIS A 98 -0.55 3.61 4.27
C HIS A 98 -1.39 3.86 3.01
N VAL A 99 -1.05 4.91 2.24
CA VAL A 99 -1.71 5.19 0.97
C VAL A 99 -1.23 4.17 -0.06
N ARG A 100 -2.18 3.58 -0.78
CA ARG A 100 -1.87 2.73 -1.94
C ARG A 100 -1.43 3.62 -3.08
N LEU A 101 -0.27 3.32 -3.65
CA LEU A 101 0.34 4.13 -4.70
C LEU A 101 0.60 3.29 -5.92
N ARG A 102 0.27 3.82 -7.09
CA ARG A 102 0.90 3.42 -8.34
C ARG A 102 2.09 4.36 -8.57
N VAL A 103 3.27 3.77 -8.73
CA VAL A 103 4.50 4.54 -8.93
C VAL A 103 4.89 4.44 -10.39
N GLU A 104 5.08 5.58 -11.05
CA GLU A 104 5.50 5.63 -12.45
C GLU A 104 6.61 6.68 -12.61
N PRO A 105 7.39 6.62 -13.70
CA PRO A 105 8.41 7.64 -13.97
C PRO A 105 7.81 9.05 -13.94
N GLY A 106 8.28 9.88 -13.00
CA GLY A 106 7.87 11.28 -12.85
C GLY A 106 6.48 11.50 -12.25
N ARG A 107 5.77 10.45 -11.80
CA ARG A 107 4.43 10.63 -11.20
C ARG A 107 4.03 9.55 -10.20
N LEU A 108 3.18 9.94 -9.25
CA LEU A 108 2.50 9.06 -8.31
C LEU A 108 0.99 9.16 -8.53
N LEU A 109 0.31 8.02 -8.55
CA LEU A 109 -1.15 7.99 -8.60
C LEU A 109 -1.71 7.34 -7.34
N TYR A 110 -2.77 7.94 -6.79
CA TYR A 110 -3.53 7.42 -5.65
C TYR A 110 -5.01 7.74 -5.83
N VAL A 111 -5.88 7.04 -5.11
CA VAL A 111 -7.32 7.37 -5.07
C VAL A 111 -7.48 8.81 -4.61
N HIS A 112 -8.27 9.59 -5.34
CA HIS A 112 -8.40 11.02 -5.10
C HIS A 112 -8.81 11.34 -3.66
N ASP A 113 -8.03 12.20 -3.02
CA ASP A 113 -8.25 12.68 -1.66
C ASP A 113 -7.65 14.08 -1.52
N HIS A 114 -8.49 15.07 -1.26
CA HIS A 114 -8.08 16.48 -1.16
C HIS A 114 -7.03 16.77 -0.08
N VAL A 115 -6.97 15.98 1.00
CA VAL A 115 -5.96 16.12 2.07
C VAL A 115 -4.61 15.63 1.57
N LEU A 116 -4.60 14.47 0.90
CA LEU A 116 -3.38 13.93 0.28
C LEU A 116 -2.89 14.81 -0.87
N ASP A 117 -3.80 15.40 -1.63
CA ASP A 117 -3.46 16.37 -2.67
C ASP A 117 -2.76 17.60 -2.07
N GLY A 118 -3.29 18.12 -0.94
CA GLY A 118 -2.67 19.22 -0.18
C GLY A 118 -1.25 18.88 0.25
N LEU A 119 -1.05 17.69 0.84
CA LEU A 119 0.28 17.20 1.22
C LEU A 119 1.25 17.18 0.03
N CYS A 120 0.83 16.67 -1.13
CA CYS A 120 1.68 16.63 -2.32
C CYS A 120 2.02 18.04 -2.83
N ARG A 121 1.05 18.96 -2.83
CA ARG A 121 1.27 20.37 -3.22
C ARG A 121 2.20 21.10 -2.26
N ASP A 122 2.06 20.88 -0.96
CA ASP A 122 2.92 21.47 0.08
C ASP A 122 4.38 20.99 -0.03
N LEU A 123 4.59 19.76 -0.51
CA LEU A 123 5.92 19.26 -0.84
C LEU A 123 6.49 19.88 -2.15
N GLY A 124 5.63 20.45 -3.00
CA GLY A 124 6.00 21.11 -4.25
C GLY A 124 5.67 20.32 -5.52
N LEU A 125 4.80 19.31 -5.45
CA LEU A 125 4.35 18.57 -6.65
C LEU A 125 3.14 19.25 -7.29
N GLU A 126 3.03 19.15 -8.60
CA GLU A 126 1.78 19.46 -9.30
C GLU A 126 0.79 18.31 -9.14
N VAL A 127 -0.47 18.58 -8.80
CA VAL A 127 -1.49 17.55 -8.56
C VAL A 127 -2.72 17.82 -9.40
N THR A 128 -3.09 16.86 -10.25
CA THR A 128 -4.28 16.88 -11.11
C THR A 128 -5.18 15.69 -10.85
N GLU A 129 -6.48 15.80 -11.13
CA GLU A 129 -7.41 14.66 -11.10
C GLU A 129 -7.49 13.97 -12.47
N ALA A 130 -7.61 12.65 -12.48
CA ALA A 130 -7.83 11.86 -13.69
C ALA A 130 -8.74 10.66 -13.39
N LEU A 131 -9.48 10.19 -14.41
CA LEU A 131 -10.24 8.95 -14.35
C LEU A 131 -9.45 7.85 -15.07
N LEU A 132 -8.78 6.98 -14.31
CA LEU A 132 -7.84 5.99 -14.86
C LEU A 132 -7.94 4.64 -14.12
N PRO A 133 -7.63 3.52 -14.78
CA PRO A 133 -7.48 2.24 -14.09
C PRO A 133 -6.36 2.32 -13.05
N PHE A 134 -6.63 1.80 -11.85
CA PHE A 134 -5.69 1.88 -10.74
C PHE A 134 -5.11 0.50 -10.40
N GLU A 135 -3.79 0.36 -10.54
CA GLU A 135 -3.02 -0.82 -10.12
C GLU A 135 -1.88 -0.32 -9.21
N PRO A 136 -2.08 -0.30 -7.88
CA PRO A 136 -1.03 0.09 -6.96
C PRO A 136 0.06 -0.99 -6.87
N GLU A 137 1.24 -0.54 -6.45
CA GLU A 137 2.37 -1.40 -6.09
C GLU A 137 1.93 -2.48 -5.10
N ALA A 138 2.39 -3.71 -5.33
CA ALA A 138 2.19 -4.77 -4.37
C ALA A 138 2.93 -4.39 -3.08
N GLY A 139 2.22 -4.29 -1.96
CA GLY A 139 2.88 -4.03 -0.67
C GLY A 139 3.96 -5.07 -0.40
N GLY A 140 5.08 -4.68 0.21
CA GLY A 140 6.23 -5.56 0.46
C GLY A 140 5.95 -6.81 1.31
N TYR A 141 4.73 -6.94 1.86
CA TYR A 141 4.27 -8.08 2.65
C TYR A 141 3.31 -9.03 1.89
N ALA A 142 2.91 -8.69 0.67
CA ALA A 142 1.98 -9.51 -0.12
C ALA A 142 2.61 -10.81 -0.68
N GLY A 143 3.92 -10.98 -0.53
CA GLY A 143 4.68 -12.12 -1.08
C GLY A 143 4.68 -13.40 -0.23
N HIS A 144 4.04 -13.42 0.95
CA HIS A 144 4.04 -14.64 1.81
C HIS A 144 2.79 -15.53 1.64
N ASP A 145 1.76 -15.09 0.91
CA ASP A 145 0.52 -15.87 0.73
C ASP A 145 0.35 -16.44 -0.69
N HIS A 146 1.34 -16.26 -1.56
CA HIS A 146 1.29 -16.70 -2.96
C HIS A 146 2.51 -17.53 -3.35
N ALA A 147 2.66 -18.68 -2.70
CA ALA A 147 3.48 -19.77 -3.21
C ALA A 147 3.00 -21.13 -2.64
N HIS A 148 2.35 -21.91 -3.51
CA HIS A 148 2.18 -23.37 -3.43
C HIS A 148 1.27 -23.95 -2.33
N GLY A 149 0.04 -24.29 -2.72
CA GLY A 149 -0.63 -25.47 -2.19
C GLY A 149 0.10 -26.72 -2.67
N HIS A 150 1.17 -27.10 -1.97
CA HIS A 150 1.61 -28.49 -1.92
C HIS A 150 1.11 -29.07 -0.61
N ASP A 151 0.13 -29.97 -0.72
CA ASP A 151 -0.22 -30.92 0.32
C ASP A 151 1.03 -31.72 0.70
N HIS A 152 1.72 -31.29 1.75
CA HIS A 152 2.58 -32.16 2.52
C HIS A 152 1.82 -32.65 3.73
N ALA A 153 1.02 -33.69 3.49
CA ALA A 153 0.65 -34.65 4.51
C ALA A 153 1.93 -35.28 5.08
N HIS A 154 2.49 -34.67 6.12
CA HIS A 154 3.42 -35.33 7.01
C HIS A 154 2.67 -35.76 8.26
N GLY A 155 2.06 -36.95 8.17
CA GLY A 155 1.91 -37.80 9.33
C GLY A 155 3.30 -38.11 9.87
N ARG A 156 3.59 -37.61 11.08
CA ARG A 156 4.51 -38.27 12.01
C ARG A 156 3.85 -38.31 13.37
N ASP A 157 3.19 -39.44 13.58
CA ASP A 157 2.95 -40.02 14.88
C ASP A 157 4.32 -40.29 15.54
N HIS A 158 4.66 -39.46 16.52
CA HIS A 158 5.68 -39.75 17.52
C HIS A 158 5.15 -39.32 18.87
N GLY A 159 4.39 -40.21 19.50
CA GLY A 159 4.17 -40.19 20.93
C GLY A 159 5.50 -40.29 21.67
N TYR A 160 5.82 -39.25 22.43
CA TYR A 160 6.63 -39.33 23.63
C TYR A 160 5.90 -38.58 24.74
N ASP A 161 5.33 -39.36 25.64
CA ASP A 161 4.87 -38.91 26.95
C ASP A 161 6.05 -38.29 27.72
N HIS A 162 5.96 -37.01 28.03
CA HIS A 162 6.65 -36.43 29.17
C HIS A 162 5.67 -35.58 29.98
N ALA A 163 5.05 -36.25 30.93
CA ALA A 163 4.37 -35.63 32.05
C ALA A 163 5.38 -34.90 32.94
N HIS A 164 5.25 -33.57 33.05
CA HIS A 164 5.67 -32.83 34.23
C HIS A 164 4.64 -31.72 34.48
N GLY A 165 3.76 -31.97 35.45
CA GLY A 165 2.91 -30.95 36.03
C GLY A 165 3.72 -30.06 36.96
N HIS A 166 3.46 -28.76 36.91
CA HIS A 166 3.59 -27.87 38.05
C HIS A 166 2.48 -26.82 37.96
N ASP A 167 1.46 -27.05 38.77
CA ASP A 167 0.48 -26.06 39.20
C ASP A 167 1.17 -24.98 40.03
N HIS A 168 0.89 -23.71 39.74
CA HIS A 168 0.84 -22.67 40.77
C HIS A 168 -0.24 -21.65 40.40
N ALA A 169 -1.43 -21.91 40.90
CA ALA A 169 -2.46 -20.91 41.12
C ALA A 169 -2.10 -20.09 42.37
N HIS A 170 -2.18 -18.76 42.26
CA HIS A 170 -2.36 -17.89 43.42
C HIS A 170 -3.57 -16.99 43.16
N ASP A 171 -4.64 -17.37 43.85
CA ASP A 171 -5.83 -16.59 44.09
C ASP A 171 -5.59 -15.72 45.34
N HIS A 172 -5.97 -14.44 45.28
CA HIS A 172 -6.21 -13.62 46.46
C HIS A 172 -7.31 -12.61 46.16
N ASP A 173 -8.50 -13.01 46.55
CA ASP A 173 -9.70 -12.22 46.75
C ASP A 173 -9.54 -11.28 47.97
N HIS A 174 -10.06 -10.06 47.89
CA HIS A 174 -11.05 -9.52 48.83
C HIS A 174 -11.37 -8.03 48.62
N ALA A 175 -12.62 -7.73 48.95
CA ALA A 175 -13.42 -6.58 48.58
C ALA A 175 -13.41 -5.41 49.58
N ALA A 176 -14.05 -4.33 49.10
CA ALA A 176 -14.87 -3.34 49.82
C ALA A 176 -14.18 -2.14 50.47
N GLY A 177 -14.57 -0.95 50.00
CA GLY A 177 -14.31 0.34 50.64
C GLY A 177 -14.84 1.51 49.83
N HIS A 178 -16.14 1.79 49.94
CA HIS A 178 -16.78 3.04 49.51
C HIS A 178 -16.08 4.27 50.10
N HIS A 179 -16.06 5.41 49.39
CA HIS A 179 -16.55 6.70 49.91
C HIS A 179 -16.68 7.76 48.80
N HIS A 180 -17.88 8.34 48.73
CA HIS A 180 -18.27 9.54 47.98
C HIS A 180 -17.66 10.82 48.60
N HIS A 181 -17.33 11.83 47.78
CA HIS A 181 -17.94 13.17 47.89
C HIS A 181 -17.62 14.08 46.68
N ASP A 182 -18.61 14.90 46.33
CA ASP A 182 -18.75 15.82 45.19
C ASP A 182 -18.27 17.27 45.55
N PRO A 183 -18.56 18.37 44.80
CA PRO A 183 -17.60 19.40 44.40
C PRO A 183 -17.71 20.73 45.19
N GLU A 184 -16.98 21.75 44.72
CA GLU A 184 -16.97 23.17 45.10
C GLU A 184 -16.06 23.60 46.28
N ARG A 185 -14.96 24.31 45.97
CA ARG A 185 -14.84 25.75 46.27
C ARG A 185 -13.50 26.36 45.82
N GLU A 186 -13.63 27.64 45.49
CA GLU A 186 -12.65 28.65 45.08
C GLU A 186 -11.37 28.71 45.93
N GLY A 187 -10.23 28.97 45.30
CA GLY A 187 -8.98 29.25 46.00
C GLY A 187 -7.83 29.54 45.05
N ALA A 188 -7.55 30.83 44.84
CA ALA A 188 -6.53 31.36 43.94
C ALA A 188 -5.10 30.89 44.27
N HIS A 189 -4.39 30.32 43.30
CA HIS A 189 -2.93 30.24 43.35
C HIS A 189 -2.31 30.67 42.01
N ARG A 190 -1.63 31.80 42.11
CA ARG A 190 -0.85 32.50 41.09
C ARG A 190 0.30 31.59 40.63
N HIS A 191 0.36 31.27 39.35
CA HIS A 191 1.59 30.78 38.72
C HIS A 191 2.31 31.96 38.08
N HIS A 192 3.45 32.30 38.68
CA HIS A 192 4.39 33.30 38.20
C HIS A 192 4.96 32.91 36.83
N HIS A 193 4.90 33.87 35.91
CA HIS A 193 5.80 33.97 34.77
C HIS A 193 7.25 33.89 35.26
N HIS A 194 8.03 32.98 34.67
CA HIS A 194 9.47 33.14 34.57
C HIS A 194 9.85 33.07 33.09
N ASP A 195 10.04 34.25 32.53
CA ASP A 195 10.78 34.46 31.30
C ASP A 195 12.22 33.98 31.52
N HIS A 196 12.68 33.06 30.68
CA HIS A 196 14.10 32.76 30.52
C HIS A 196 14.53 33.27 29.14
N GLU A 197 15.04 34.51 29.14
CA GLU A 197 16.07 34.92 28.18
C GLU A 197 17.29 34.00 28.38
N ALA A 198 17.73 33.37 27.30
CA ALA A 198 19.07 32.79 27.23
C ALA A 198 19.68 33.16 25.88
N ALA A 199 20.81 33.84 26.00
CA ALA A 199 21.56 34.51 24.97
C ALA A 199 22.13 33.59 23.89
N SER A 200 22.24 34.21 22.72
CA SER A 200 23.21 33.99 21.64
C SER A 200 24.53 33.35 22.06
N HIS A 201 24.90 32.25 21.40
CA HIS A 201 26.30 31.93 21.12
C HIS A 201 26.46 31.61 19.63
N HIS A 202 27.06 32.57 18.93
CA HIS A 202 27.81 32.37 17.70
C HIS A 202 28.99 31.43 17.98
N SER A 203 29.24 30.51 17.07
CA SER A 203 30.59 29.99 16.84
C SER A 203 30.77 29.77 15.34
N ASP A 204 31.52 30.70 14.76
CA ASP A 204 32.07 30.66 13.41
C ASP A 204 32.90 29.39 13.19
N HIS A 205 32.73 28.77 12.02
CA HIS A 205 33.72 27.84 11.49
C HIS A 205 33.99 28.17 10.03
N GLU A 206 34.94 29.10 9.86
CA GLU A 206 35.61 29.39 8.62
C GLU A 206 37.06 28.87 8.75
N ALA A 207 37.42 27.86 7.95
CA ALA A 207 38.81 27.55 7.65
C ALA A 207 38.88 26.83 6.29
N ALA A 208 39.26 27.62 5.30
CA ALA A 208 39.60 27.21 3.95
C ALA A 208 40.84 26.30 3.92
N HIS A 209 40.85 25.31 3.02
CA HIS A 209 42.08 24.90 2.32
C HIS A 209 41.78 24.50 0.87
N ARG A 210 42.75 24.85 0.03
CA ARG A 210 42.69 25.14 -1.40
C ARG A 210 42.95 23.90 -2.28
N HIS A 211 42.39 23.98 -3.49
CA HIS A 211 42.94 23.58 -4.80
C HIS A 211 43.89 22.38 -4.87
N HIS A 212 43.50 21.37 -5.65
CA HIS A 212 44.34 20.87 -6.74
C HIS A 212 43.45 20.59 -7.97
N ASP A 213 43.72 21.38 -8.99
CA ASP A 213 43.26 21.25 -10.37
C ASP A 213 44.32 20.44 -11.12
N HIS A 214 43.92 19.32 -11.73
CA HIS A 214 44.66 18.66 -12.82
C HIS A 214 43.63 18.03 -13.77
N GLY A 215 43.31 18.78 -14.83
CA GLY A 215 42.73 18.22 -16.03
C GLY A 215 43.71 17.32 -16.79
N HIS A 216 43.18 16.30 -17.46
CA HIS A 216 43.55 15.96 -18.83
C HIS A 216 42.56 14.94 -19.44
N ASP A 217 41.96 15.36 -20.54
CA ASP A 217 41.61 14.64 -21.77
C ASP A 217 40.73 13.37 -21.75
N LEU A 218 39.49 13.60 -22.19
CA LEU A 218 38.70 12.64 -22.96
C LEU A 218 39.17 12.65 -24.43
N PRO A 219 39.44 11.50 -25.07
CA PRO A 219 39.42 11.43 -26.52
C PRO A 219 37.97 11.26 -27.02
N ARG A 220 37.57 12.21 -27.86
CA ARG A 220 36.42 12.11 -28.76
C ARG A 220 36.80 11.15 -29.89
N ASP A 221 36.02 10.09 -30.11
CA ASP A 221 35.89 9.44 -31.41
C ASP A 221 34.55 8.69 -31.49
N ALA A 222 33.54 9.35 -32.06
CA ALA A 222 32.33 8.71 -32.57
C ALA A 222 31.75 9.58 -33.68
N VAL A 223 32.32 9.47 -34.88
CA VAL A 223 31.71 9.96 -36.12
C VAL A 223 31.81 8.85 -37.16
N GLU A 224 30.64 8.54 -37.73
CA GLU A 224 30.36 7.79 -38.97
C GLU A 224 30.59 6.26 -39.02
N ALA A 225 29.48 5.52 -38.96
CA ALA A 225 29.12 4.56 -40.02
C ALA A 225 27.63 4.15 -39.92
N ASN A 226 26.73 4.95 -40.49
CA ASN A 226 25.43 4.44 -40.95
C ASN A 226 25.08 5.06 -42.32
N ARG A 227 25.50 4.39 -43.39
CA ARG A 227 24.97 4.57 -44.75
C ARG A 227 24.93 3.20 -45.44
N THR A 228 23.70 2.71 -45.64
CA THR A 228 23.25 1.92 -46.82
C THR A 228 24.04 0.67 -47.22
N ARG A 229 23.58 -0.51 -46.82
CA ARG A 229 22.91 -1.53 -47.66
C ARG A 229 22.77 -2.85 -46.91
#